data_AF-A0A9Q0D7U4-F1
#
_entry.id   AF-A0A9Q0D7U4-F1
#
_cell.length_a   1.000
_cell.length_b   1.000
_cell.length_c   1.000
_cell.angle_alpha   90.00
_cell.angle_beta   90.00
_cell.angle_gamma   90.00
#
_symmetry.space_group_name_H-M   'P 1'
#
loop_
_entity.id
_entity.type
_entity.pdbx_description
1 polymer ?
#
loop_
_entity_poly.entity_id
_entity_poly.type
_entity_poly.pdbx_seq_one_letter_code
_entity_poly.pdbx_strand_id
1 'polypeptide(L)'
;MHSKQPSVFVMSMEEGVARVLNSNYAFLLESTMNEYYHQRNRNLTQIRGLLDTKGYGIGMPPGSVSRDEFDLAVLRMQEDNRGKCPKEEDHRARGLGMENIGGIFVVLVCGLLVAIFMAVLEFVWLMRQTPVTKGPSGSDAVSQRPPGGRSLQSRTYCTTLH
;
A
#
# COMPACT_ATOMS: atom_id res chain seq x y z
N MET A 1 35.84 -34.12 -6.71
CA MET A 1 35.19 -32.81 -6.88
C MET A 1 34.44 -32.80 -8.21
N HIS A 2 33.13 -33.04 -8.20
CA HIS A 2 32.29 -32.91 -9.40
C HIS A 2 31.09 -32.04 -9.03
N SER A 3 31.33 -30.74 -8.87
CA SER A 3 30.26 -29.75 -8.78
C SER A 3 29.97 -29.24 -10.19
N LYS A 4 29.35 -30.10 -11.01
CA LYS A 4 28.73 -29.64 -12.25
C LYS A 4 27.41 -29.01 -11.82
N GLN A 5 27.47 -27.74 -11.44
CA GLN A 5 26.24 -26.96 -11.25
C GLN A 5 25.45 -27.07 -12.57
N PRO A 6 24.18 -27.51 -12.55
CA PRO A 6 23.38 -27.56 -13.77
C PRO A 6 23.36 -26.16 -14.36
N SER A 7 23.48 -26.05 -15.69
CA SER A 7 23.57 -24.76 -16.38
C SER A 7 22.40 -23.86 -15.94
N VAL A 8 22.76 -22.80 -15.23
CA VAL A 8 21.82 -21.76 -14.81
C VAL A 8 21.37 -20.96 -16.04
N PHE A 9 22.19 -20.92 -17.07
CA PHE A 9 21.85 -20.31 -18.35
C PHE A 9 20.86 -21.16 -19.13
N VAL A 10 19.93 -20.46 -19.75
CA VAL A 10 18.90 -21.01 -20.62
C VAL A 10 19.18 -20.47 -22.02
N MET A 11 18.98 -21.28 -23.07
CA MET A 11 19.31 -20.87 -24.44
C MET A 11 18.22 -20.04 -25.08
N SER A 12 16.96 -20.22 -24.65
CA SER A 12 15.80 -19.47 -25.12
C SER A 12 15.04 -18.82 -23.97
N MET A 13 14.38 -17.70 -24.27
CA MET A 13 13.52 -17.01 -23.32
C MET A 13 12.30 -17.84 -22.93
N GLU A 14 11.71 -18.58 -23.87
CA GLU A 14 10.53 -19.42 -23.62
C GLU A 14 10.84 -20.54 -22.61
N GLU A 15 12.00 -21.17 -22.78
CA GLU A 15 12.52 -22.18 -21.85
C GLU A 15 12.79 -21.55 -20.47
N GLY A 16 13.26 -20.30 -20.44
CA GLY A 16 13.49 -19.56 -19.20
C GLY A 16 12.18 -19.30 -18.45
N VAL A 17 11.16 -18.82 -19.15
CA VAL A 17 9.82 -18.57 -18.59
C VAL A 17 9.17 -19.88 -18.11
N ALA A 18 9.25 -20.95 -18.91
CA ALA A 18 8.73 -22.25 -18.50
C ALA A 18 9.42 -22.79 -17.25
N ARG A 19 10.74 -22.58 -17.10
CA ARG A 19 11.50 -22.99 -15.93
C ARG A 19 11.11 -22.22 -14.65
N VAL A 20 10.83 -20.91 -14.78
CA VAL A 20 10.30 -20.08 -13.66
C VAL A 20 8.93 -20.59 -13.21
N LEU A 21 8.07 -20.99 -14.15
CA LEU A 21 6.72 -21.48 -13.82
C LEU A 21 6.71 -22.86 -13.16
N ASN A 22 7.65 -23.75 -13.55
CA ASN A 22 7.68 -25.13 -13.09
C ASN A 22 8.60 -25.37 -11.88
N SER A 23 9.47 -24.43 -11.51
CA SER A 23 10.47 -24.61 -10.46
C SER A 23 10.76 -23.31 -9.70
N ASN A 24 11.40 -23.39 -8.53
CA ASN A 24 11.87 -22.22 -7.77
C ASN A 24 13.09 -21.56 -8.45
N TYR A 25 12.87 -20.95 -9.62
CA TYR A 25 13.89 -20.33 -10.45
C TYR A 25 13.57 -18.85 -10.69
N ALA A 26 14.55 -17.98 -10.52
CA ALA A 26 14.44 -16.56 -10.85
C ALA A 26 15.11 -16.30 -12.20
N PHE A 27 14.37 -15.72 -13.14
CA PHE A 27 14.88 -15.37 -14.45
C PHE A 27 14.93 -13.85 -14.60
N LEU A 28 16.12 -13.32 -14.89
CA LEU A 28 16.32 -11.90 -15.12
C LEU A 28 16.16 -11.63 -16.62
N LEU A 29 15.19 -10.79 -16.94
CA LEU A 29 14.90 -10.36 -18.30
C LEU A 29 14.74 -8.85 -18.34
N GLU A 30 14.78 -8.30 -19.54
CA GLU A 30 14.50 -6.90 -19.79
C GLU A 30 13.04 -6.56 -19.46
N SER A 31 12.77 -5.32 -19.04
CA SER A 31 11.48 -4.95 -18.47
C SER A 31 10.32 -4.98 -19.43
N THR A 32 10.53 -4.56 -20.68
CA THR A 32 9.47 -4.59 -21.69
C THR A 32 8.97 -6.03 -21.88
N MET A 33 9.89 -6.98 -21.87
CA MET A 33 9.57 -8.39 -21.98
C MET A 33 8.94 -8.96 -20.71
N ASN A 34 9.40 -8.52 -19.53
CA ASN A 34 8.76 -8.90 -18.28
C ASN A 34 7.30 -8.42 -18.22
N GLU A 35 7.02 -7.17 -18.61
CA GLU A 35 5.65 -6.63 -18.68
C GLU A 35 4.79 -7.39 -19.69
N TYR A 36 5.34 -7.72 -20.86
CA TYR A 36 4.65 -8.51 -21.89
C TYR A 36 4.18 -9.87 -21.35
N TYR A 37 5.07 -10.62 -20.70
CA TYR A 37 4.71 -11.91 -20.12
C TYR A 37 3.83 -11.78 -18.88
N HIS A 38 3.98 -10.72 -18.09
CA HIS A 38 3.15 -10.45 -16.93
C HIS A 38 1.69 -10.14 -17.32
N GLN A 39 1.49 -9.34 -18.36
CA GLN A 39 0.14 -9.02 -18.88
C GLN A 39 -0.58 -10.26 -19.43
N ARG A 40 0.15 -11.18 -20.07
CA ARG A 40 -0.44 -12.43 -20.60
C ARG A 40 -0.60 -13.53 -19.55
N ASN A 41 0.33 -13.63 -18.60
CA ASN A 41 0.38 -14.70 -17.62
C ASN A 41 0.34 -14.11 -16.20
N ARG A 42 -0.86 -14.07 -15.59
CA ARG A 42 -1.06 -13.61 -14.21
C ARG A 42 -0.38 -14.46 -13.13
N ASN A 43 0.26 -15.58 -13.49
CA ASN A 43 1.01 -16.44 -12.57
C ASN A 43 2.48 -16.00 -12.42
N LEU A 44 2.98 -15.13 -13.30
CA LEU A 44 4.32 -14.57 -13.17
C LEU A 44 4.28 -13.39 -12.21
N THR A 45 5.02 -13.49 -11.11
CA THR A 45 5.14 -12.40 -10.14
C THR A 45 6.44 -11.65 -10.41
N GLN A 46 6.33 -10.36 -10.74
CA GLN A 46 7.50 -9.51 -10.80
C GLN A 46 7.99 -9.24 -9.38
N ILE A 47 9.20 -9.71 -9.07
CA ILE A 47 9.86 -9.43 -7.81
C ILE A 47 10.73 -8.20 -8.00
N ARG A 48 10.36 -7.10 -7.31
CA ARG A 48 11.07 -5.79 -7.30
C ARG A 48 10.89 -4.96 -8.60
N GLY A 49 11.24 -3.68 -8.51
CA GLY A 49 11.24 -2.74 -9.63
C GLY A 49 12.39 -2.96 -10.62
N LEU A 50 12.53 -2.01 -11.55
CA LEU A 50 13.53 -2.06 -12.60
C LEU A 50 14.96 -2.03 -12.03
N LEU A 51 15.80 -3.00 -12.41
CA LEU A 51 17.20 -3.08 -11.99
C LEU A 51 18.10 -2.07 -12.69
N ASP A 52 17.78 -1.75 -13.95
CA ASP A 52 18.53 -0.81 -14.79
C ASP A 52 17.66 -0.29 -15.92
N THR A 53 17.87 0.97 -16.32
CA THR A 53 17.18 1.58 -17.45
C THR A 53 18.13 1.63 -18.64
N LYS A 54 18.09 0.57 -19.45
CA LYS A 54 18.84 0.51 -20.71
C LYS A 54 17.95 0.94 -21.86
N GLY A 55 18.47 1.82 -22.71
CA GLY A 55 17.82 2.24 -23.94
C GLY A 55 18.25 1.38 -25.13
N TYR A 56 17.33 1.10 -26.03
CA TYR A 56 17.62 0.48 -27.33
C TYR A 56 18.10 1.53 -28.33
N GLY A 57 19.16 1.20 -29.08
CA GLY A 57 19.70 2.04 -30.15
C GLY A 57 19.72 1.29 -31.48
N ILE A 58 19.46 2.01 -32.56
CA ILE A 58 19.56 1.48 -33.93
C ILE A 58 20.98 1.76 -34.43
N GLY A 59 21.77 0.70 -34.60
CA GLY A 59 23.14 0.79 -35.11
C GLY A 59 23.19 0.87 -36.64
N MET A 60 23.83 1.90 -37.18
CA MET A 60 24.10 2.06 -38.62
C MET A 60 25.62 2.12 -38.88
N PRO A 61 26.13 1.72 -40.06
CA PRO A 61 27.56 1.77 -40.38
C PRO A 61 28.11 3.21 -40.52
N PRO A 62 29.36 3.50 -40.08
CA PRO A 62 29.96 4.84 -40.13
C PRO A 62 29.89 5.47 -41.52
N GLY A 63 29.34 6.69 -41.60
CA GLY A 63 29.24 7.45 -42.85
C GLY A 63 27.99 7.17 -43.71
N SER A 64 27.00 6.43 -43.22
CA SER A 64 25.77 6.23 -44.00
C SER A 64 24.93 7.50 -44.11
N VAL A 65 24.60 7.91 -45.33
CA VAL A 65 23.84 9.12 -45.68
C VAL A 65 22.48 9.20 -44.96
N SER A 66 21.84 8.07 -44.71
CA SER A 66 20.49 8.00 -44.11
C SER A 66 20.46 8.16 -42.58
N ARG A 67 21.61 8.26 -41.91
CA ARG A 67 21.65 8.38 -40.43
C ARG A 67 20.90 9.60 -39.93
N ASP A 68 21.13 10.73 -40.57
CA ASP A 68 20.61 12.02 -40.15
C ASP A 68 19.08 12.06 -40.32
N GLU A 69 18.56 11.38 -41.36
CA GLU A 69 17.13 11.26 -41.60
C GLU A 69 16.44 10.37 -40.55
N PHE A 70 17.06 9.23 -40.18
CA PHE A 70 16.54 8.36 -39.13
C PHE A 70 16.59 9.01 -37.75
N ASP A 71 17.67 9.71 -37.42
CA ASP A 71 17.80 10.42 -36.15
C ASP A 71 16.72 11.51 -36.03
N LEU A 72 16.53 12.31 -37.08
CA LEU A 72 15.47 13.32 -37.13
C LEU A 72 14.07 12.70 -37.02
N ALA A 73 13.83 11.57 -37.69
CA ALA A 73 12.55 10.87 -37.61
C ALA A 73 12.25 10.39 -36.18
N VAL A 74 13.24 9.82 -35.48
CA VAL A 74 13.11 9.40 -34.08
C VAL A 74 12.84 10.59 -33.16
N LEU A 75 13.55 11.70 -33.35
CA LEU A 75 13.34 12.91 -32.57
C LEU A 75 11.91 13.46 -32.75
N ARG A 76 11.40 13.51 -33.99
CA ARG A 76 10.02 13.93 -34.28
C ARG A 76 8.98 13.01 -33.64
N MET A 77 9.22 11.69 -33.68
CA MET A 77 8.34 10.73 -33.02
C MET A 77 8.34 10.92 -31.50
N GLN A 78 9.49 11.19 -30.87
CA GLN A 78 9.56 11.45 -29.43
C GLN A 78 8.85 12.75 -29.04
N GLU A 79 8.98 13.81 -29.86
CA GLU A 79 8.31 15.09 -29.62
C GLU A 79 6.78 14.95 -29.66
N ASP A 80 6.22 14.25 -30.66
CA ASP A 80 4.77 14.01 -30.74
C ASP A 80 4.24 13.14 -29.58
N ASN A 81 5.03 12.14 -29.14
CA ASN A 81 4.63 11.25 -28.05
C ASN A 81 4.82 11.87 -26.65
N ARG A 82 5.70 12.87 -26.48
CA ARG A 82 5.89 13.59 -25.20
C ARG A 82 4.65 14.33 -24.73
N GLY A 83 3.79 14.76 -25.66
CA GLY A 83 2.48 15.36 -25.33
C GLY A 83 1.38 14.33 -25.02
N LYS A 84 1.62 13.05 -25.37
CA LYS A 84 0.68 11.94 -25.17
C LYS A 84 1.25 11.00 -24.12
N CYS A 85 1.36 11.48 -22.89
CA CYS A 85 1.49 10.56 -21.76
C CYS A 85 0.26 9.65 -21.82
N PRO A 86 0.40 8.33 -22.02
CA PRO A 86 -0.73 7.44 -21.87
C PRO A 86 -1.29 7.74 -20.49
N LYS A 87 -2.55 8.17 -20.43
CA LYS A 87 -3.29 8.08 -19.18
C LYS A 87 -3.37 6.58 -18.94
N GLU A 88 -2.39 6.05 -18.22
CA GLU A 88 -2.50 4.75 -17.61
C GLU A 88 -3.73 4.88 -16.74
N GLU A 89 -4.85 4.42 -17.27
CA GLU A 89 -6.12 4.50 -16.59
C GLU A 89 -5.88 3.78 -15.28
N ASP A 90 -5.97 4.54 -14.19
CA ASP A 90 -5.72 4.15 -12.81
C ASP A 90 -6.66 3.02 -12.39
N HIS A 91 -6.53 1.84 -13.00
CA HIS A 91 -7.07 0.59 -12.50
C HIS A 91 -6.34 0.15 -11.23
N ARG A 92 -5.26 0.85 -10.85
CA ARG A 92 -4.58 0.74 -9.55
C ARG A 92 -5.25 1.55 -8.44
N ALA A 93 -6.27 2.35 -8.74
CA ALA A 93 -7.15 2.94 -7.72
C ALA A 93 -8.35 2.03 -7.38
N ARG A 94 -8.31 0.73 -7.70
CA ARG A 94 -9.23 -0.24 -7.12
C ARG A 94 -8.90 -0.47 -5.64
N GLY A 95 -9.49 0.37 -4.79
CA GLY A 95 -10.12 -0.12 -3.57
C GLY A 95 -9.28 -0.21 -2.30
N LEU A 96 -8.35 0.71 -2.02
CA LEU A 96 -7.90 0.92 -0.64
C LEU A 96 -8.90 1.74 0.22
N GLY A 97 -10.04 2.14 -0.35
CA GLY A 97 -10.93 3.14 0.25
C GLY A 97 -12.27 2.66 0.79
N MET A 98 -12.63 1.38 0.71
CA MET A 98 -13.91 0.89 1.27
C MET A 98 -13.74 -0.30 2.22
N GLU A 99 -12.85 -1.25 1.92
CA GLU A 99 -12.63 -2.40 2.79
C GLU A 99 -11.86 -2.01 4.07
N ASN A 100 -10.88 -1.11 3.96
CA ASN A 100 -10.08 -0.63 5.11
C ASN A 100 -10.86 0.32 6.04
N ILE A 101 -11.87 1.03 5.55
CA ILE A 101 -12.71 1.93 6.36
C ILE A 101 -13.80 1.14 7.12
N GLY A 102 -14.16 -0.06 6.65
CA GLY A 102 -15.13 -0.93 7.33
C GLY A 102 -14.71 -1.33 8.74
N GLY A 103 -13.40 -1.53 8.98
CA GLY A 103 -12.90 -1.94 10.29
C GLY A 103 -13.18 -0.91 11.40
N ILE A 104 -13.02 0.39 11.12
CA ILE A 104 -13.24 1.45 12.12
C ILE A 104 -14.72 1.52 12.53
N PHE A 105 -15.63 1.37 11.56
CA PHE A 105 -17.08 1.43 11.81
C PHE A 105 -17.56 0.26 12.65
N VAL A 106 -17.05 -0.96 12.38
CA VAL A 106 -17.38 -2.16 13.16
C VAL A 106 -16.92 -2.02 14.61
N VAL A 107 -15.70 -1.51 14.85
CA VAL A 107 -15.18 -1.30 16.21
C VAL A 107 -16.03 -0.27 16.97
N LEU A 108 -16.45 0.81 16.33
CA LEU A 108 -17.31 1.83 16.93
C LEU A 108 -18.69 1.27 17.33
N VAL A 109 -19.34 0.51 16.46
CA VAL A 109 -20.66 -0.10 16.74
C VAL A 109 -20.55 -1.14 17.86
N CYS A 110 -19.56 -2.03 17.82
CA CYS A 110 -19.35 -3.01 18.89
C CYS A 110 -19.03 -2.33 20.22
N GLY A 111 -18.16 -1.33 20.23
CA GLY A 111 -17.81 -0.58 21.45
C GLY A 111 -19.00 0.11 22.10
N LEU A 112 -19.89 0.70 21.28
CA LEU A 112 -21.11 1.34 21.75
C LEU A 112 -22.07 0.33 22.41
N LEU A 113 -22.28 -0.84 21.78
CA LEU A 113 -23.16 -1.87 22.33
C LEU A 113 -22.65 -2.40 23.69
N VAL A 114 -21.34 -2.65 23.80
CA VAL A 114 -20.74 -3.12 25.05
C VAL A 114 -20.82 -2.05 26.14
N ALA A 115 -20.58 -0.78 25.81
CA ALA A 115 -20.70 0.32 26.74
C ALA A 115 -22.14 0.46 27.30
N ILE A 116 -23.14 0.36 26.43
CA ILE A 116 -24.55 0.36 26.85
C ILE A 116 -24.86 -0.82 27.76
N PHE A 117 -24.38 -2.02 27.42
CA PHE A 117 -24.62 -3.21 28.24
C PHE A 117 -23.98 -3.10 29.63
N MET A 118 -22.73 -2.63 29.72
CA MET A 118 -22.06 -2.35 30.99
C MET A 118 -22.80 -1.32 31.83
N ALA A 119 -23.27 -0.22 31.22
CA ALA A 119 -24.05 0.79 31.91
C ALA A 119 -25.38 0.24 32.47
N VAL A 120 -26.07 -0.62 31.71
CA VAL A 120 -27.30 -1.29 32.18
C VAL A 120 -27.00 -2.26 33.32
N LEU A 121 -25.91 -3.04 33.22
CA LEU A 121 -25.51 -3.95 34.30
C LEU A 121 -25.18 -3.19 35.58
N GLU A 122 -24.39 -2.12 35.50
CA GLU A 122 -24.09 -1.27 36.66
C GLU A 122 -25.36 -0.65 37.24
N PHE A 123 -26.27 -0.16 36.41
CA PHE A 123 -27.54 0.39 36.86
C PHE A 123 -28.40 -0.65 37.57
N VAL A 124 -28.51 -1.87 37.04
CA VAL A 124 -29.27 -2.96 37.67
C VAL A 124 -28.58 -3.44 38.95
N TRP A 125 -27.25 -3.50 38.98
CA TRP A 125 -26.49 -3.82 40.19
C TRP A 125 -26.69 -2.76 41.28
N LEU A 126 -26.60 -1.48 40.92
CA LEU A 126 -26.80 -0.36 41.84
C LEU A 126 -28.24 -0.34 42.38
N MET A 127 -29.23 -0.51 41.51
CA MET A 127 -30.66 -0.58 41.90
C MET A 127 -30.97 -1.81 42.77
N ARG A 128 -30.26 -2.93 42.58
CA ARG A 128 -30.39 -4.12 43.46
C ARG A 128 -29.66 -3.95 44.80
N GLN A 129 -28.55 -3.19 44.82
CA GLN A 129 -27.81 -2.86 46.03
C GLN A 129 -28.46 -1.74 46.86
N THR A 130 -29.55 -1.15 46.40
CA THR A 130 -30.43 -0.32 47.21
C THR A 130 -31.61 -1.13 47.76
N PRO A 131 -31.46 -1.92 48.85
CA PRO A 131 -32.60 -2.30 49.65
C PRO A 131 -33.16 -1.03 50.29
N VAL A 132 -34.47 -0.85 50.14
CA VAL A 132 -35.27 0.22 50.75
C VAL A 132 -34.92 0.37 52.23
N THR A 133 -34.04 1.32 52.53
CA THR A 133 -34.03 1.97 53.84
C THR A 133 -34.87 3.22 53.67
N LYS A 134 -36.08 3.16 54.24
CA LYS A 134 -37.06 4.25 54.39
C LYS A 134 -36.34 5.59 54.62
N GLY A 135 -36.56 6.62 53.81
CA GLY A 135 -37.76 7.48 53.85
C GLY A 135 -37.45 8.81 53.15
N PRO A 136 -38.47 9.68 52.95
CA PRO A 136 -38.55 10.64 51.85
C PRO A 136 -38.02 12.03 52.22
N SER A 137 -37.45 12.72 51.24
CA SER A 137 -37.38 14.19 51.05
C SER A 137 -36.18 14.40 50.12
N GLY A 138 -36.34 14.78 48.86
CA GLY A 138 -36.86 16.09 48.49
C GLY A 138 -35.68 17.04 48.38
N SER A 139 -35.46 17.58 47.18
CA SER A 139 -34.49 18.65 46.86
C SER A 139 -33.02 18.16 46.78
N ASP A 140 -32.23 18.34 45.73
CA ASP A 140 -32.16 19.47 44.81
C ASP A 140 -31.54 19.09 43.46
N ALA A 141 -32.12 19.68 42.42
CA ALA A 141 -31.47 19.88 41.14
C ALA A 141 -30.25 20.80 41.29
N VAL A 142 -29.16 20.51 40.58
CA VAL A 142 -28.14 21.42 40.04
C VAL A 142 -27.06 20.52 39.45
N SER A 143 -26.45 20.75 38.30
CA SER A 143 -26.64 21.63 37.16
C SER A 143 -25.48 21.21 36.25
N GLN A 144 -25.72 21.21 34.94
CA GLN A 144 -24.66 21.06 33.94
C GLN A 144 -23.47 21.98 34.23
N ARG A 145 -22.23 21.46 34.18
CA ARG A 145 -21.07 22.15 33.57
C ARG A 145 -19.97 21.17 33.17
N PRO A 146 -19.50 21.21 31.92
CA PRO A 146 -18.07 21.25 31.59
C PRO A 146 -17.66 22.69 31.20
N PRO A 147 -16.40 23.00 30.90
CA PRO A 147 -15.14 22.61 31.55
C PRO A 147 -14.48 23.86 32.20
N GLY A 148 -13.83 23.70 33.34
CA GLY A 148 -13.11 24.77 34.03
C GLY A 148 -11.61 24.50 34.07
N GLY A 149 -10.87 25.09 33.14
CA GLY A 149 -9.42 25.10 33.16
C GLY A 149 -8.85 25.89 34.34
N ARG A 150 -7.80 25.33 34.96
CA ARG A 150 -6.56 25.99 35.43
C ARG A 150 -5.78 25.02 36.31
N SER A 151 -4.66 24.49 35.83
CA SER A 151 -3.37 25.12 36.15
C SER A 151 -2.29 24.52 35.27
N LEU A 152 -1.51 25.43 34.66
CA LEU A 152 -0.17 25.17 34.19
C LEU A 152 0.63 24.60 35.37
N GLN A 153 1.12 23.37 35.22
CA GLN A 153 2.41 23.04 35.80
C GLN A 153 3.34 22.59 34.67
N SER A 154 4.00 23.62 34.14
CA SER A 154 5.20 23.51 33.33
C SER A 154 6.20 22.60 34.05
N ARG A 155 6.37 21.36 33.57
CA ARG A 155 7.58 20.58 33.83
C ARG A 155 8.44 20.65 32.59
N THR A 156 9.27 21.69 32.60
CA THR A 156 10.53 21.79 31.87
C THR A 156 11.35 20.54 32.13
N TYR A 157 11.48 19.67 31.12
CA TYR A 157 12.59 18.71 31.06
C TYR A 157 13.59 19.28 30.07
N CYS A 158 14.58 20.00 30.61
CA CYS A 158 15.84 20.26 29.94
C CYS A 158 16.88 19.41 30.69
N THR A 159 17.36 18.35 30.08
CA THR A 159 18.64 17.75 30.43
C THR A 159 19.28 17.25 29.14
N THR A 160 20.18 18.10 28.66
CA THR A 160 21.28 17.85 27.74
C THR A 160 21.99 16.56 28.10
N LEU A 161 22.20 15.65 27.15
CA LEU A 161 23.39 14.82 27.15
C LEU A 161 23.83 14.50 25.71
N HIS A 162 25.10 14.83 25.51
CA HIS A 162 26.07 14.62 24.43
C HIS A 162 25.79 13.58 23.34
#